data_AF-A0A166QQH6-F1
#
_entry.id   AF-A0A166QQH6-F1
#
_cell.length_a   1.000
_cell.length_b   1.000
_cell.length_c   1.000
_cell.angle_alpha   90.00
_cell.angle_beta   90.00
_cell.angle_gamma   90.00
#
_symmetry.space_group_name_H-M   'P 1'
#
loop_
_entity.id
_entity.type
_entity.pdbx_description
1 polymer ?
#
loop_
_entity_poly.entity_id
_entity_poly.type
_entity_poly.pdbx_seq_one_letter_code
_entity_poly.pdbx_strand_id
1 'polypeptide(L)'
;MAATSPNVVTTCSRQPRMWENHPRYGIVHQQDCDSCRVYKEHLSDAAFDNEASFQMAREDIRRQQDALFSKGVAEGRSLQNLSNEAELREVREEFAKLRAQLLLAHAEIESLKPCTGQLGGERLEKAHVGGWTAIGDWRDRESRSRVPLPHRPSSPGGSSWSENSFSTPVETLADTPPSSVFSTGEQSPCASATSLSNTAPTLPLPARGDPANFERETHASSYADIASTHASPVQPSWQSVSTSSIRTPKFIKQVDKLIRDANAAGNTEHVKKIKAMCAEAHLAKDKKTDLQKYLLVKWKTPEWVKGAQTPGAAVSAPLPLNPRSDDPPESWVAYYAVYPASLPAGVRRDAHGKPRLSDISASRVVARLRPEVVMGDSNSTATRNAFKETVVRLFSIRHSYEQYLSWAGAAVAAAITFKPFAGPPESITPENIAVHFARCGISIARAESELGPWARECDRIWKAKALAAEAGGA
;
A
#
# COMPACT_ATOMS: atom_id res chain seq x y z
N MET A 1 -21.93 30.90 -82.88
CA MET A 1 -20.61 30.83 -82.21
C MET A 1 -20.81 30.12 -80.88
N ALA A 2 -20.27 28.93 -80.69
CA ALA A 2 -20.36 28.18 -79.44
C ALA A 2 -19.00 28.23 -78.73
N ALA A 3 -18.96 28.68 -77.49
CA ALA A 3 -17.75 28.72 -76.68
C ALA A 3 -17.60 27.40 -75.92
N THR A 4 -16.59 26.61 -76.28
CA THR A 4 -16.25 25.35 -75.61
C THR A 4 -15.50 25.64 -74.31
N SER A 5 -16.11 25.36 -73.15
CA SER A 5 -15.44 25.49 -71.85
C SER A 5 -14.24 24.53 -71.75
N PRO A 6 -13.09 24.97 -71.21
CA PRO A 6 -11.92 24.11 -71.06
C PRO A 6 -12.15 23.02 -70.00
N ASN A 7 -11.86 21.77 -70.36
CA ASN A 7 -11.81 20.66 -69.41
C ASN A 7 -10.62 20.86 -68.45
N VAL A 8 -10.88 21.39 -67.26
CA VAL A 8 -9.90 21.42 -66.17
C VAL A 8 -9.72 19.99 -65.67
N VAL A 9 -8.67 19.32 -66.13
CA VAL A 9 -8.26 18.02 -65.61
C VAL A 9 -7.67 18.24 -64.23
N THR A 10 -8.53 18.19 -63.21
CA THR A 10 -8.12 18.26 -61.80
C THR A 10 -7.28 17.04 -61.47
N THR A 11 -5.96 17.19 -61.53
CA THR A 11 -5.01 16.17 -61.10
C THR A 11 -5.10 16.01 -59.58
N CYS A 12 -6.01 15.15 -59.14
CA CYS A 12 -6.17 14.78 -57.74
C CYS A 12 -4.86 14.18 -57.21
N SER A 13 -4.08 14.99 -56.50
CA SER A 13 -2.92 14.52 -55.75
C SER A 13 -3.43 13.56 -54.67
N ARG A 14 -3.27 12.26 -54.91
CA ARG A 14 -3.54 11.22 -53.91
C ARG A 14 -2.53 11.37 -52.77
N GLN A 15 -2.81 12.28 -51.83
CA GLN A 15 -2.15 12.26 -50.54
C GLN A 15 -2.39 10.89 -49.89
N PRO A 16 -1.37 10.27 -49.28
CA PRO A 16 -1.56 9.01 -48.57
C PRO A 16 -2.51 9.24 -47.41
N ARG A 17 -3.70 8.62 -47.47
CA ARG A 17 -4.71 8.74 -46.42
C ARG A 17 -4.15 8.19 -45.12
N MET A 18 -4.02 9.04 -44.11
CA MET A 18 -3.61 8.62 -42.78
C MET A 18 -4.67 7.70 -42.18
N TRP A 19 -4.19 6.61 -41.57
CA TRP A 19 -5.00 5.75 -40.72
C TRP A 19 -4.96 6.27 -39.29
N GLU A 20 -6.12 6.32 -38.66
CA GLU A 20 -6.32 6.76 -37.28
C GLU A 20 -6.97 5.64 -36.46
N ASN A 21 -6.54 5.51 -35.20
CA ASN A 21 -7.19 4.66 -34.21
C ASN A 21 -8.08 5.52 -33.32
N HIS A 22 -9.37 5.23 -33.27
CA HIS A 22 -10.32 5.87 -32.35
C HIS A 22 -10.64 4.93 -31.17
N PRO A 23 -9.91 5.00 -30.05
CA PRO A 23 -10.07 4.06 -28.93
C PRO A 23 -11.46 4.12 -28.28
N ARG A 24 -12.16 5.27 -28.35
CA ARG A 24 -13.55 5.41 -27.85
C ARG A 24 -14.55 4.51 -28.57
N TYR A 25 -14.31 4.22 -29.85
CA TYR A 25 -15.22 3.46 -30.72
C TYR A 25 -14.64 2.09 -31.10
N GLY A 26 -13.39 1.80 -30.73
CA GLY A 26 -12.74 0.51 -30.99
C GLY A 26 -12.40 0.24 -32.47
N ILE A 27 -12.29 1.29 -33.29
CA ILE A 27 -12.06 1.17 -34.74
C ILE A 27 -10.76 1.83 -35.18
N VAL A 28 -10.10 1.22 -36.17
CA VAL A 28 -9.00 1.81 -36.95
C VAL A 28 -9.54 2.11 -38.35
N HIS A 29 -9.45 3.35 -38.80
CA HIS A 29 -10.06 3.79 -40.06
C HIS A 29 -9.20 4.83 -40.78
N GLN A 30 -9.49 5.10 -42.06
CA GLN A 30 -8.90 6.23 -42.78
C GLN A 30 -9.58 7.53 -42.37
N GLN A 31 -8.79 8.60 -42.25
CA GLN A 31 -9.34 9.97 -42.16
C GLN A 31 -10.36 10.21 -43.29
N ASP A 32 -11.44 10.91 -42.94
CA ASP A 32 -12.59 11.21 -43.81
C ASP A 32 -13.31 9.99 -44.42
N CYS A 33 -13.25 8.82 -43.78
CA CYS A 33 -14.08 7.68 -44.15
C CYS A 33 -15.56 7.89 -43.77
N ASP A 34 -16.42 8.19 -44.75
CA ASP A 34 -17.86 8.42 -44.56
C ASP A 34 -18.56 7.29 -43.80
N SER A 35 -18.27 6.02 -44.13
CA SER A 35 -18.85 4.86 -43.45
C SER A 35 -18.49 4.82 -41.96
N CYS A 36 -17.27 5.24 -41.61
CA CYS A 36 -16.84 5.33 -40.21
C CYS A 36 -17.39 6.58 -39.51
N ARG A 37 -17.74 7.65 -40.24
CA ARG A 37 -18.48 8.79 -39.68
C ARG A 37 -19.88 8.37 -39.26
N VAL A 38 -20.66 7.77 -40.18
CA VAL A 38 -22.03 7.30 -39.91
C VAL A 38 -22.07 6.28 -38.75
N TYR A 39 -21.09 5.37 -38.71
CA TYR A 39 -20.95 4.43 -37.59
C TYR A 39 -20.69 5.14 -36.24
N LYS A 40 -19.80 6.15 -36.21
CA LYS A 40 -19.53 6.94 -35.00
C LYS A 40 -20.73 7.77 -34.53
N GLU A 41 -21.51 8.32 -35.47
CA GLU A 41 -22.75 9.04 -35.20
C GLU A 41 -23.77 8.09 -34.54
N HIS A 42 -24.09 6.96 -35.18
CA HIS A 42 -25.00 5.95 -34.61
C HIS A 42 -24.55 5.43 -33.23
N LEU A 43 -23.25 5.17 -33.03
CA LEU A 43 -22.72 4.78 -31.71
C LEU A 43 -22.84 5.89 -30.65
N SER A 44 -22.87 7.15 -31.06
CA SER A 44 -23.02 8.30 -30.15
C SER A 44 -24.49 8.52 -29.79
N ASP A 45 -25.39 8.37 -30.75
CA ASP A 45 -26.84 8.48 -30.57
C ASP A 45 -27.35 7.33 -29.67
N ALA A 46 -27.01 6.07 -29.98
CA ALA A 46 -27.36 4.92 -29.15
C ALA A 46 -26.76 4.98 -27.72
N ALA A 47 -25.63 5.67 -27.55
CA ALA A 47 -25.05 5.94 -26.23
C ALA A 47 -25.85 7.00 -25.44
N PHE A 48 -26.41 8.00 -26.12
CA PHE A 48 -27.19 9.08 -25.53
C PHE A 48 -28.60 8.61 -25.16
N ASP A 49 -29.26 7.88 -26.06
CA ASP A 49 -30.61 7.34 -25.89
C ASP A 49 -30.68 6.15 -24.90
N ASN A 50 -29.53 5.65 -24.45
CA ASN A 50 -29.39 4.54 -23.51
C ASN A 50 -30.08 3.24 -23.97
N GLU A 51 -29.96 2.91 -25.26
CA GLU A 51 -30.51 1.66 -25.79
C GLU A 51 -29.97 0.44 -25.03
N ALA A 52 -30.87 -0.41 -24.52
CA ALA A 52 -30.50 -1.52 -23.65
C ALA A 52 -29.59 -2.56 -24.35
N SER A 53 -29.87 -2.84 -25.62
CA SER A 53 -29.03 -3.68 -26.51
C SER A 53 -27.61 -3.12 -26.63
N PHE A 54 -27.48 -1.81 -26.80
CA PHE A 54 -26.20 -1.13 -26.94
C PHE A 54 -25.40 -1.14 -25.64
N GLN A 55 -26.04 -0.89 -24.50
CA GLN A 55 -25.37 -0.98 -23.20
C GLN A 55 -24.92 -2.43 -22.90
N MET A 56 -25.76 -3.44 -23.20
CA MET A 56 -25.36 -4.85 -23.07
C MET A 56 -24.14 -5.19 -23.94
N ALA A 57 -24.08 -4.72 -25.19
CA ALA A 57 -22.93 -4.94 -26.07
C ALA A 57 -21.65 -4.27 -25.54
N ARG A 58 -21.74 -3.04 -25.02
CA ARG A 58 -20.61 -2.34 -24.38
C ARG A 58 -20.12 -3.05 -23.12
N GLU A 59 -21.03 -3.54 -22.29
CA GLU A 59 -20.68 -4.33 -21.10
C GLU A 59 -20.03 -5.67 -21.47
N ASP A 60 -20.43 -6.29 -22.58
CA ASP A 60 -19.82 -7.53 -23.06
C ASP A 60 -18.40 -7.31 -23.59
N ILE A 61 -18.20 -6.31 -24.46
CA ILE A 61 -16.86 -5.90 -24.93
C ILE A 61 -15.94 -5.58 -23.74
N ARG A 62 -16.45 -4.86 -22.73
CA ARG A 62 -15.69 -4.56 -21.51
C ARG A 62 -15.33 -5.84 -20.75
N ARG A 63 -16.28 -6.76 -20.55
CA ARG A 63 -16.03 -8.07 -19.91
C ARG A 63 -14.98 -8.89 -20.67
N GLN A 64 -14.99 -8.86 -22.01
CA GLN A 64 -13.97 -9.51 -22.84
C GLN A 64 -12.58 -8.87 -22.67
N GLN A 65 -12.49 -7.53 -22.67
CA GLN A 65 -11.25 -6.80 -22.43
C GLN A 65 -10.68 -7.07 -21.02
N ASP A 66 -11.53 -6.99 -19.99
CA ASP A 66 -11.15 -7.27 -18.60
C ASP A 66 -10.68 -8.73 -18.42
N ALA A 67 -11.29 -9.69 -19.15
CA ALA A 67 -10.88 -11.09 -19.15
C ALA A 67 -9.52 -11.31 -19.84
N LEU A 68 -9.29 -10.69 -21.01
CA LEU A 68 -8.00 -10.75 -21.71
C LEU A 68 -6.87 -10.10 -20.88
N PHE A 69 -7.14 -8.95 -20.29
CA PHE A 69 -6.19 -8.28 -19.38
C PHE A 69 -5.88 -9.16 -18.16
N SER A 70 -6.89 -9.74 -17.52
CA SER A 70 -6.71 -10.63 -16.37
C SER A 70 -5.90 -11.88 -16.73
N LYS A 71 -6.14 -12.47 -17.92
CA LYS A 71 -5.33 -13.59 -18.44
C LYS A 71 -3.87 -13.18 -18.64
N GLY A 72 -3.61 -12.03 -19.27
CA GLY A 72 -2.24 -11.52 -19.46
C GLY A 72 -1.50 -11.24 -18.15
N VAL A 73 -2.19 -10.73 -17.13
CA VAL A 73 -1.63 -10.54 -15.79
C VAL A 73 -1.31 -11.88 -15.10
N ALA A 74 -2.16 -12.89 -15.27
CA ALA A 74 -1.91 -14.23 -14.73
C ALA A 74 -0.73 -14.91 -15.43
N GLU A 75 -0.64 -14.79 -16.75
CA GLU A 75 0.47 -15.29 -17.57
C GLU A 75 1.79 -14.60 -17.21
N GLY A 76 1.81 -13.27 -17.09
CA GLY A 76 2.99 -12.51 -16.65
C GLY A 76 3.49 -12.92 -15.25
N ARG A 77 2.58 -13.18 -14.31
CA ARG A 77 2.94 -13.74 -12.99
C ARG A 77 3.48 -15.16 -13.07
N SER A 78 2.93 -16.00 -13.96
CA SER A 78 3.42 -17.36 -14.19
C SER A 78 4.86 -17.34 -14.73
N LEU A 79 5.13 -16.51 -15.73
CA LEU A 79 6.47 -16.32 -16.30
C LEU A 79 7.47 -15.75 -15.26
N GLN A 80 7.04 -14.78 -14.45
CA GLN A 80 7.86 -14.25 -13.36
C GLN A 80 8.20 -15.33 -12.33
N ASN A 81 7.25 -16.19 -11.95
CA ASN A 81 7.50 -17.29 -11.02
C ASN A 81 8.50 -18.30 -11.60
N LEU A 82 8.41 -18.63 -12.89
CA LEU A 82 9.37 -19.52 -13.57
C LEU A 82 10.78 -18.90 -13.64
N SER A 83 10.89 -17.58 -13.85
CA SER A 83 12.17 -16.86 -13.78
C SER A 83 12.78 -16.93 -12.38
N ASN A 84 11.98 -16.61 -11.35
CA ASN A 84 12.39 -16.67 -9.95
C ASN A 84 12.83 -18.10 -9.54
N GLU A 85 12.16 -19.13 -10.05
CA GLU A 85 12.53 -20.53 -9.77
C GLU A 85 13.87 -20.91 -10.44
N ALA A 86 14.14 -20.40 -11.65
CA ALA A 86 15.41 -20.60 -12.32
C ALA A 86 16.57 -19.91 -11.58
N GLU A 87 16.39 -18.64 -11.17
CA GLU A 87 17.35 -17.90 -10.33
C GLU A 87 17.61 -18.62 -9.00
N LEU A 88 16.56 -19.11 -8.34
CA LEU A 88 16.68 -19.87 -7.10
C LEU A 88 17.42 -21.20 -7.28
N ARG A 89 17.33 -21.83 -8.46
CA ARG A 89 18.08 -23.03 -8.82
C ARG A 89 19.56 -22.73 -8.99
N GLU A 90 19.91 -21.67 -9.71
CA GLU A 90 21.29 -21.19 -9.89
C GLU A 90 21.96 -20.89 -8.54
N VAL A 91 21.29 -20.12 -7.67
CA VAL A 91 21.79 -19.81 -6.31
C VAL A 91 22.01 -21.08 -5.46
N ARG A 92 21.17 -22.11 -5.61
CA ARG A 92 21.36 -23.40 -4.92
C ARG A 92 22.57 -24.17 -5.45
N GLU A 93 22.81 -24.13 -6.76
CA GLU A 93 23.98 -24.74 -7.40
C GLU A 93 25.29 -24.02 -7.01
N GLU A 94 25.30 -22.69 -6.99
CA GLU A 94 26.42 -21.90 -6.46
C GLU A 94 26.71 -22.22 -4.99
N PHE A 95 25.68 -22.30 -4.15
CA PHE A 95 25.84 -22.63 -2.73
C PHE A 95 26.38 -24.06 -2.52
N ALA A 96 25.91 -25.03 -3.30
CA ALA A 96 26.46 -26.39 -3.30
C ALA A 96 27.94 -26.41 -3.71
N LYS A 97 28.32 -25.65 -4.74
CA LYS A 97 29.72 -25.50 -5.20
C LYS A 97 30.62 -24.87 -4.13
N LEU A 98 30.18 -23.78 -3.50
CA LEU A 98 30.90 -23.12 -2.40
C LEU A 98 31.06 -24.06 -1.19
N ARG A 99 30.02 -24.82 -0.84
CA ARG A 99 30.08 -25.82 0.23
C ARG A 99 31.08 -26.94 -0.09
N ALA A 100 31.14 -27.41 -1.33
CA ALA A 100 32.13 -28.40 -1.76
C ALA A 100 33.57 -27.84 -1.68
N GLN A 101 33.79 -26.59 -2.12
CA GLN A 101 35.09 -25.92 -1.99
C GLN A 101 35.53 -25.76 -0.52
N LEU A 102 34.61 -25.40 0.38
CA LEU A 102 34.90 -25.27 1.81
C LEU A 102 35.30 -26.63 2.41
N LEU A 103 34.63 -27.72 2.03
CA LEU A 103 35.00 -29.07 2.49
C LEU A 103 36.38 -29.51 1.97
N LEU A 104 36.74 -29.17 0.72
CA LEU A 104 38.08 -29.43 0.18
C LEU A 104 39.15 -28.62 0.92
N ALA A 105 38.93 -27.33 1.17
CA ALA A 105 39.86 -26.49 1.92
C ALA A 105 40.03 -26.97 3.37
N HIS A 106 38.96 -27.44 4.03
CA HIS A 106 39.05 -28.08 5.35
C HIS A 106 39.88 -29.37 5.31
N ALA A 107 39.74 -30.20 4.28
CA ALA A 107 40.53 -31.42 4.12
C ALA A 107 42.03 -31.11 3.87
N GLU A 108 42.33 -30.05 3.13
CA GLU A 108 43.70 -29.54 2.93
C GLU A 108 44.32 -28.99 4.23
N ILE A 109 43.55 -28.25 5.03
CA ILE A 109 44.02 -27.77 6.34
C ILE A 109 44.36 -28.94 7.28
N GLU A 110 43.50 -29.97 7.36
CA GLU A 110 43.76 -31.16 8.18
C GLU A 110 44.92 -32.02 7.63
N SER A 111 45.18 -32.04 6.32
CA SER A 111 46.32 -32.77 5.73
C SER A 111 47.67 -32.07 5.93
N LEU A 112 47.69 -30.73 6.08
CA LEU A 112 48.90 -29.95 6.38
C LEU A 112 49.26 -29.92 7.87
N LYS A 113 48.29 -30.16 8.75
CA LYS A 113 48.40 -30.18 10.22
C LYS A 113 49.51 -31.10 10.78
N PRO A 114 49.81 -32.29 10.22
CA PRO A 114 50.92 -33.12 10.70
C PRO A 114 52.30 -32.51 10.39
N CYS A 115 52.45 -31.87 9.22
CA CYS A 115 53.71 -31.27 8.77
C CYS A 115 54.14 -30.09 9.64
N THR A 116 53.19 -29.29 10.14
CA THR A 116 53.48 -28.18 11.07
C THR A 116 53.89 -28.68 12.46
N GLY A 117 53.42 -29.85 12.89
CA GLY A 117 53.80 -30.46 14.17
C GLY A 117 55.29 -30.84 14.26
N GLN A 118 55.87 -31.39 13.19
CA GLN A 118 57.27 -31.80 13.18
C GLN A 118 58.24 -30.61 13.15
N LEU A 119 57.91 -29.52 12.44
CA LEU A 119 58.76 -28.33 12.34
C LEU A 119 58.74 -27.45 13.61
N GLY A 120 57.71 -27.57 14.45
CA GLY A 120 57.59 -26.80 15.70
C GLY A 120 58.39 -27.37 16.88
N GLY A 121 58.55 -28.69 16.96
CA GLY A 121 59.17 -29.37 18.11
C GLY A 121 60.66 -29.11 18.26
N GLU A 122 61.45 -29.38 17.22
CA GLU A 122 62.93 -29.38 17.34
C GLU A 122 63.57 -27.99 17.44
N ARG A 123 62.83 -26.92 17.13
CA ARG A 123 63.37 -25.56 17.08
C ARG A 123 63.04 -24.69 18.30
N LEU A 124 62.06 -25.06 19.12
CA LEU A 124 61.66 -24.27 20.28
C LEU A 124 62.52 -24.54 21.53
N GLU A 125 62.94 -25.79 21.77
CA GLU A 125 63.76 -26.13 22.95
C GLU A 125 65.18 -25.54 22.92
N LYS A 126 65.76 -25.27 21.75
CA LYS A 126 67.10 -24.66 21.62
C LYS A 126 67.11 -23.12 21.69
N ALA A 127 65.95 -22.47 21.81
CA ALA A 127 65.85 -21.01 21.86
C ALA A 127 65.63 -20.43 23.28
N HIS A 128 65.55 -21.28 24.32
CA HIS A 128 65.12 -20.85 25.66
C HIS A 128 66.22 -20.35 26.61
N VAL A 129 67.44 -20.08 26.10
CA VAL A 129 68.54 -19.48 26.87
C VAL A 129 69.24 -18.40 26.04
N GLY A 130 68.65 -17.20 25.95
CA GLY A 130 69.27 -16.07 25.24
C GLY A 130 68.35 -14.88 24.98
N GLY A 131 68.29 -13.96 25.95
CA GLY A 131 67.78 -12.57 25.89
C GLY A 131 66.97 -12.09 24.66
N TRP A 132 65.65 -11.96 24.83
CA TRP A 132 64.77 -11.25 23.90
C TRP A 132 64.36 -9.87 24.43
N THR A 133 65.32 -8.95 24.51
CA THR A 133 65.07 -7.51 24.74
C THR A 133 65.10 -6.73 23.42
N ALA A 134 64.20 -7.08 22.49
CA ALA A 134 64.05 -6.40 21.19
C ALA A 134 62.67 -6.64 20.55
N ILE A 135 61.58 -6.36 21.27
CA ILE A 135 60.24 -6.26 20.63
C ILE A 135 60.12 -4.86 20.01
N GLY A 136 60.88 -4.67 18.93
CA GLY A 136 60.77 -3.52 18.04
C GLY A 136 59.92 -3.86 16.83
N ASP A 137 58.85 -3.08 16.64
CA ASP A 137 58.46 -2.57 15.33
C ASP A 137 58.08 -3.55 14.20
N TRP A 138 57.27 -4.57 14.51
CA TRP A 138 56.65 -5.44 13.49
C TRP A 138 55.34 -4.88 12.91
N ARG A 139 54.86 -3.72 13.36
CA ARG A 139 53.51 -3.21 13.04
C ARG A 139 53.40 -2.55 11.67
N ASP A 140 54.52 -2.21 11.03
CA ASP A 140 54.54 -1.40 9.81
C ASP A 140 54.61 -2.23 8.49
N ARG A 141 54.71 -3.56 8.59
CA ARG A 141 54.93 -4.44 7.42
C ARG A 141 53.64 -5.00 6.79
N GLU A 142 52.50 -4.89 7.44
CA GLU A 142 51.23 -5.45 6.94
C GLU A 142 50.54 -4.55 5.88
N SER A 143 50.99 -3.31 5.74
CA SER A 143 50.43 -2.27 4.86
C SER A 143 50.62 -2.47 3.34
N ARG A 144 51.24 -3.57 2.88
CA ARG A 144 51.61 -3.76 1.46
C ARG A 144 50.98 -4.95 0.72
N SER A 145 50.17 -5.79 1.38
CA SER A 145 49.49 -6.92 0.70
C SER A 145 48.03 -6.60 0.34
N ARG A 146 47.83 -5.63 -0.58
CA ARG A 146 46.53 -5.45 -1.24
C ARG A 146 46.43 -6.41 -2.42
N VAL A 147 45.80 -7.57 -2.19
CA VAL A 147 45.33 -8.45 -3.26
C VAL A 147 44.35 -7.65 -4.14
N PRO A 148 44.52 -7.58 -5.48
CA PRO A 148 43.56 -6.92 -6.34
C PRO A 148 42.18 -7.58 -6.25
N LEU A 149 41.16 -6.82 -5.83
CA LEU A 149 39.77 -7.27 -5.91
C LEU A 149 39.42 -7.50 -7.39
N PRO A 150 38.77 -8.63 -7.73
CA PRO A 150 38.38 -8.90 -9.11
C PRO A 150 37.41 -7.84 -9.61
N HIS A 151 37.74 -7.19 -10.74
CA HIS A 151 36.83 -6.26 -11.39
C HIS A 151 35.54 -6.99 -11.79
N ARG A 152 34.45 -6.66 -11.11
CA ARG A 152 33.10 -7.06 -11.52
C ARG A 152 32.75 -6.27 -12.79
N PRO A 153 32.46 -6.92 -13.94
CA PRO A 153 32.06 -6.19 -15.14
C PRO A 153 30.74 -5.45 -14.87
N SER A 154 30.63 -4.23 -15.39
CA SER A 154 29.41 -3.43 -15.32
C SER A 154 28.26 -4.19 -15.98
N SER A 155 27.15 -4.36 -15.28
CA SER A 155 25.93 -4.93 -15.87
C SER A 155 25.53 -4.13 -17.11
N PRO A 156 25.14 -4.78 -18.23
CA PRO A 156 24.68 -4.07 -19.41
C PRO A 156 23.46 -3.23 -19.06
N GLY A 157 23.48 -1.95 -19.44
CA GLY A 157 22.41 -1.01 -19.13
C GLY A 157 21.08 -1.48 -19.71
N GLY A 158 20.05 -1.55 -18.86
CA GLY A 158 18.69 -1.88 -19.28
C GLY A 158 18.21 -0.93 -20.37
N SER A 159 17.62 -1.48 -21.44
CA SER A 159 17.20 -0.74 -22.61
C SER A 159 16.09 0.28 -22.28
N SER A 160 16.37 1.56 -22.56
CA SER A 160 15.48 2.72 -22.32
C SER A 160 14.25 2.79 -23.24
N TRP A 161 13.69 1.65 -23.67
CA TRP A 161 12.70 1.57 -24.76
C TRP A 161 11.42 0.85 -24.32
N SER A 162 10.69 1.47 -23.38
CA SER A 162 9.30 1.11 -23.06
C SER A 162 8.45 2.29 -22.59
N GLU A 163 8.72 3.49 -23.12
CA GLU A 163 7.82 4.65 -23.02
C GLU A 163 6.59 4.49 -23.96
N ASN A 164 5.73 3.52 -23.67
CA ASN A 164 4.34 3.52 -24.15
C ASN A 164 3.40 3.79 -22.97
N SER A 165 3.59 4.97 -22.36
CA SER A 165 2.67 5.47 -21.34
C SER A 165 1.36 5.88 -22.03
N PHE A 166 0.27 5.19 -21.72
CA PHE A 166 -1.07 5.56 -22.20
C PHE A 166 -1.53 6.86 -21.54
N SER A 167 -1.18 7.99 -22.15
CA SER A 167 -1.72 9.29 -21.79
C SER A 167 -3.22 9.31 -22.05
N THR A 168 -4.02 9.31 -20.98
CA THR A 168 -5.43 9.72 -21.07
C THR A 168 -5.49 11.20 -21.45
N PRO A 169 -6.24 11.59 -22.49
CA PRO A 169 -6.32 12.98 -22.90
C PRO A 169 -7.02 13.81 -21.81
N VAL A 170 -6.36 14.89 -21.39
CA VAL A 170 -6.96 15.92 -20.53
C VAL A 170 -8.03 16.66 -21.35
N GLU A 171 -9.23 16.79 -20.77
CA GLU A 171 -10.29 17.62 -21.36
C GLU A 171 -9.88 19.10 -21.30
N THR A 172 -9.63 19.70 -22.46
CA THR A 172 -9.40 21.14 -22.58
C THR A 172 -10.71 21.89 -22.32
N LEU A 173 -10.79 22.60 -21.19
CA LEU A 173 -11.90 23.52 -20.91
C LEU A 173 -11.90 24.67 -21.95
N ALA A 174 -13.05 24.88 -22.58
CA ALA A 174 -13.28 26.00 -23.49
C ALA A 174 -13.61 27.30 -22.75
N ASP A 175 -13.33 28.43 -23.42
CA ASP A 175 -13.38 29.79 -22.88
C ASP A 175 -14.73 30.24 -22.30
N THR A 176 -14.68 31.19 -21.36
CA THR A 176 -15.70 32.22 -21.18
C THR A 176 -15.06 33.49 -20.56
N PRO A 177 -15.54 34.71 -20.91
CA PRO A 177 -14.71 35.92 -20.90
C PRO A 177 -14.70 36.70 -19.56
N PRO A 178 -13.77 37.68 -19.39
CA PRO A 178 -13.67 38.46 -18.16
C PRO A 178 -14.72 39.57 -18.06
N SER A 179 -15.23 39.80 -16.83
CA SER A 179 -16.11 40.94 -16.52
C SER A 179 -15.77 41.58 -15.16
N SER A 180 -15.37 42.86 -15.25
CA SER A 180 -15.45 43.97 -14.29
C SER A 180 -15.45 43.76 -12.76
N VAL A 181 -14.37 44.27 -12.15
CA VAL A 181 -14.24 45.23 -11.03
C VAL A 181 -15.51 45.78 -10.32
N PHE A 182 -15.34 46.09 -9.01
CA PHE A 182 -16.21 46.82 -8.06
C PHE A 182 -17.42 46.02 -7.50
N SER A 183 -17.90 46.21 -6.26
CA SER A 183 -17.49 47.12 -5.18
C SER A 183 -17.80 46.56 -3.78
N THR A 184 -17.24 47.18 -2.74
CA THR A 184 -17.63 47.02 -1.33
C THR A 184 -19.06 47.51 -1.06
N GLY A 185 -19.79 46.86 -0.14
CA GLY A 185 -21.09 47.36 0.33
C GLY A 185 -21.75 46.46 1.37
N GLU A 186 -22.00 47.01 2.56
CA GLU A 186 -22.80 46.38 3.62
C GLU A 186 -24.30 46.39 3.28
N GLN A 187 -25.07 45.40 3.77
CA GLN A 187 -26.21 45.58 4.70
C GLN A 187 -27.20 44.40 4.65
N SER A 188 -27.61 43.98 5.85
CA SER A 188 -28.86 43.24 6.12
C SER A 188 -29.95 44.30 6.39
N PRO A 189 -31.25 44.11 6.06
CA PRO A 189 -32.09 43.30 6.97
C PRO A 189 -33.34 42.62 6.38
N CYS A 190 -33.99 41.86 7.27
CA CYS A 190 -35.45 41.61 7.38
C CYS A 190 -36.25 40.96 6.23
N ALA A 191 -36.64 39.71 6.50
CA ALA A 191 -38.03 39.23 6.53
C ALA A 191 -39.03 39.61 5.42
N SER A 192 -39.56 38.57 4.75
CA SER A 192 -40.99 38.47 4.44
C SER A 192 -41.39 37.01 4.35
N ALA A 193 -42.51 36.65 4.99
CA ALA A 193 -43.11 35.34 4.85
C ALA A 193 -44.02 35.31 3.62
N THR A 194 -43.99 34.22 2.84
CA THR A 194 -45.00 33.97 1.81
C THR A 194 -45.47 32.53 1.91
N SER A 195 -46.66 32.36 2.50
CA SER A 195 -47.46 31.14 2.39
C SER A 195 -48.06 31.04 0.99
N LEU A 196 -47.92 29.92 0.30
CA LEU A 196 -48.85 29.51 -0.75
C LEU A 196 -49.06 27.99 -0.74
N SER A 197 -50.30 27.59 -1.01
CA SER A 197 -50.83 26.24 -0.84
C SER A 197 -50.93 25.49 -2.17
N ASN A 198 -51.24 24.19 -2.08
CA ASN A 198 -51.73 23.31 -3.17
C ASN A 198 -50.66 22.94 -4.23
N THR A 199 -50.73 21.81 -4.93
CA THR A 199 -51.85 20.85 -5.13
C THR A 199 -51.29 19.42 -5.24
N ALA A 200 -52.03 18.40 -4.80
CA ALA A 200 -51.72 17.00 -5.09
C ALA A 200 -52.31 16.57 -6.45
N PRO A 201 -51.64 15.67 -7.20
CA PRO A 201 -52.27 14.94 -8.31
C PRO A 201 -52.58 13.49 -7.94
N THR A 202 -53.86 13.18 -8.00
CA THR A 202 -54.59 11.91 -7.94
C THR A 202 -53.98 10.76 -8.78
N LEU A 203 -54.13 9.53 -8.27
CA LEU A 203 -53.85 8.26 -8.96
C LEU A 203 -54.79 7.98 -10.15
N PRO A 204 -54.37 7.10 -11.08
CA PRO A 204 -55.30 6.10 -11.62
C PRO A 204 -54.77 4.67 -11.60
N LEU A 205 -55.55 3.75 -11.01
CA LEU A 205 -55.75 2.37 -11.51
C LEU A 205 -56.72 2.46 -12.73
N PRO A 206 -56.73 1.53 -13.71
CA PRO A 206 -56.70 0.06 -13.56
C PRO A 206 -55.78 -0.65 -14.61
N ALA A 207 -55.83 -1.97 -14.94
CA ALA A 207 -56.75 -3.04 -14.54
C ALA A 207 -56.14 -4.46 -14.53
N ARG A 208 -56.69 -5.28 -13.63
CA ARG A 208 -56.98 -6.73 -13.68
C ARG A 208 -56.91 -7.39 -15.08
N GLY A 209 -56.06 -8.41 -15.24
CA GLY A 209 -55.98 -9.26 -16.44
C GLY A 209 -55.14 -10.52 -16.20
N ASP A 210 -55.82 -11.63 -15.93
CA ASP A 210 -55.33 -13.02 -15.81
C ASP A 210 -56.43 -13.91 -16.45
N PRO A 211 -56.17 -15.17 -16.85
CA PRO A 211 -54.87 -15.87 -16.96
C PRO A 211 -54.66 -16.54 -18.35
N ALA A 212 -53.48 -17.11 -18.59
CA ALA A 212 -53.30 -18.11 -19.65
C ALA A 212 -52.30 -19.20 -19.24
N ASN A 213 -52.76 -20.45 -19.34
CA ASN A 213 -52.05 -21.71 -19.10
C ASN A 213 -50.61 -21.76 -19.62
N PHE A 214 -49.73 -22.42 -18.86
CA PHE A 214 -48.81 -23.37 -19.47
C PHE A 214 -48.65 -24.61 -18.57
N GLU A 215 -49.11 -25.75 -19.07
CA GLU A 215 -48.94 -27.04 -18.42
C GLU A 215 -47.50 -27.52 -18.57
N ARG A 216 -46.97 -28.21 -17.55
CA ARG A 216 -45.88 -29.15 -17.76
C ARG A 216 -45.95 -30.31 -16.80
N GLU A 217 -46.35 -31.45 -17.34
CA GLU A 217 -46.27 -32.75 -16.68
C GLU A 217 -44.79 -33.11 -16.42
N THR A 218 -44.52 -33.71 -15.26
CA THR A 218 -43.52 -34.80 -15.16
C THR A 218 -43.99 -35.76 -14.08
N HIS A 219 -44.06 -37.05 -14.43
CA HIS A 219 -44.58 -38.11 -13.57
C HIS A 219 -43.58 -38.58 -12.50
N ALA A 220 -44.15 -38.97 -11.35
CA ALA A 220 -43.79 -40.10 -10.50
C ALA A 220 -42.33 -40.31 -10.04
N SER A 221 -42.15 -40.31 -8.72
CA SER A 221 -41.62 -41.51 -8.06
C SER A 221 -42.29 -41.73 -6.69
N SER A 222 -42.53 -43.00 -6.38
CA SER A 222 -43.22 -43.48 -5.17
C SER A 222 -42.21 -43.87 -4.10
N TYR A 223 -42.49 -43.63 -2.81
CA TYR A 223 -42.76 -44.71 -1.84
C TYR A 223 -43.00 -44.21 -0.39
N ALA A 224 -43.85 -44.97 0.31
CA ALA A 224 -43.96 -45.13 1.76
C ALA A 224 -44.52 -43.96 2.63
N ASP A 225 -45.77 -44.14 3.04
CA ASP A 225 -46.32 -43.62 4.29
C ASP A 225 -45.47 -43.99 5.52
N ILE A 226 -45.55 -43.15 6.56
CA ILE A 226 -45.98 -43.56 7.92
C ILE A 226 -46.52 -42.31 8.62
N ALA A 227 -47.71 -42.43 9.21
CA ALA A 227 -48.38 -41.33 9.90
C ALA A 227 -47.75 -41.02 11.28
N SER A 228 -47.71 -39.74 11.65
CA SER A 228 -47.56 -39.35 13.06
C SER A 228 -48.27 -38.02 13.34
N THR A 229 -49.49 -38.12 13.84
CA THR A 229 -50.36 -36.98 14.13
C THR A 229 -50.07 -36.43 15.52
N HIS A 230 -49.17 -35.44 15.62
CA HIS A 230 -48.97 -34.68 16.85
C HIS A 230 -49.43 -33.23 16.67
N ALA A 231 -50.52 -32.88 17.36
CA ALA A 231 -51.01 -31.51 17.42
C ALA A 231 -50.05 -30.62 18.23
N SER A 232 -49.44 -29.63 17.58
CA SER A 232 -48.61 -28.62 18.25
C SER A 232 -49.47 -27.44 18.74
N PRO A 233 -49.19 -26.90 19.94
CA PRO A 233 -49.98 -25.81 20.50
C PRO A 233 -49.72 -24.47 19.79
N VAL A 234 -50.77 -23.67 19.67
CA VAL A 234 -50.73 -22.31 19.12
C VAL A 234 -49.79 -21.44 19.98
N GLN A 235 -48.66 -21.01 19.42
CA GLN A 235 -47.81 -20.00 20.05
C GLN A 235 -48.31 -18.58 19.75
N PRO A 236 -48.20 -17.64 20.71
CA PRO A 236 -48.58 -16.26 20.49
C PRO A 236 -47.63 -15.57 19.50
N SER A 237 -48.23 -15.01 18.45
CA SER A 237 -47.55 -14.21 17.42
C SER A 237 -46.99 -12.89 18.01
N TRP A 238 -45.77 -12.94 18.54
CA TRP A 238 -44.96 -11.74 18.70
C TRP A 238 -44.46 -11.32 17.32
N GLN A 239 -45.03 -10.24 16.79
CA GLN A 239 -44.64 -9.68 15.50
C GLN A 239 -43.18 -9.24 15.55
N SER A 240 -42.30 -10.07 14.99
CA SER A 240 -40.90 -9.72 14.80
C SER A 240 -40.84 -8.52 13.87
N VAL A 241 -40.53 -7.34 14.44
CA VAL A 241 -40.37 -6.09 13.68
C VAL A 241 -39.22 -6.32 12.70
N SER A 242 -39.56 -6.44 11.42
CA SER A 242 -38.62 -6.77 10.35
C SER A 242 -37.60 -5.65 10.17
N THR A 243 -36.48 -5.76 10.86
CA THR A 243 -35.35 -4.82 10.79
C THR A 243 -34.82 -4.81 9.36
N SER A 244 -35.20 -3.77 8.62
CA SER A 244 -34.88 -3.63 7.20
C SER A 244 -33.36 -3.58 7.05
N SER A 245 -32.78 -4.55 6.37
CA SER A 245 -31.32 -4.67 6.28
C SER A 245 -30.71 -3.42 5.63
N ILE A 246 -29.75 -2.81 6.34
CA ILE A 246 -29.11 -1.55 5.91
C ILE A 246 -28.31 -1.81 4.63
N ARG A 247 -28.89 -1.40 3.49
CA ARG A 247 -28.28 -1.54 2.16
C ARG A 247 -26.92 -0.82 2.13
N THR A 248 -25.92 -1.45 1.51
CA THR A 248 -24.59 -0.84 1.32
C THR A 248 -24.73 0.41 0.43
N PRO A 249 -24.25 1.59 0.86
CA PRO A 249 -24.39 2.82 0.08
C PRO A 249 -23.49 2.79 -1.16
N LYS A 250 -24.04 3.22 -2.30
CA LYS A 250 -23.35 3.31 -3.60
C LYS A 250 -22.79 4.71 -3.89
N PHE A 251 -23.27 5.74 -3.20
CA PHE A 251 -22.94 7.15 -3.46
C PHE A 251 -22.57 7.90 -2.19
N ILE A 252 -21.74 8.96 -2.31
CA ILE A 252 -21.27 9.76 -1.17
C ILE A 252 -22.44 10.32 -0.34
N LYS A 253 -23.51 10.83 -0.99
CA LYS A 253 -24.73 11.31 -0.30
C LYS A 253 -25.40 10.25 0.58
N GLN A 254 -25.30 8.96 0.22
CA GLN A 254 -25.82 7.85 1.02
C GLN A 254 -24.89 7.52 2.21
N VAL A 255 -23.57 7.70 2.05
CA VAL A 255 -22.61 7.63 3.16
C VAL A 255 -22.82 8.76 4.15
N ASP A 256 -23.05 10.00 3.68
CA ASP A 256 -23.39 11.14 4.57
C ASP A 256 -24.69 10.92 5.34
N LYS A 257 -25.68 10.26 4.72
CA LYS A 257 -26.89 9.84 5.44
C LYS A 257 -26.53 8.80 6.51
N LEU A 258 -25.82 7.73 6.13
CA LEU A 258 -25.41 6.66 7.04
C LEU A 258 -24.58 7.19 8.23
N ILE A 259 -23.65 8.13 7.99
CA ILE A 259 -22.83 8.78 9.03
C ILE A 259 -23.69 9.61 9.98
N ARG A 260 -24.67 10.37 9.48
CA ARG A 260 -25.59 11.15 10.33
C ARG A 260 -26.48 10.22 11.16
N ASP A 261 -27.07 9.20 10.52
CA ASP A 261 -27.92 8.22 11.18
C ASP A 261 -27.13 7.46 12.27
N ALA A 262 -25.87 7.09 12.02
CA ALA A 262 -24.98 6.47 13.00
C ALA A 262 -24.51 7.41 14.13
N ASN A 263 -24.57 8.74 13.93
CA ASN A 263 -24.27 9.71 14.98
C ASN A 263 -25.47 10.01 15.89
N ALA A 264 -26.70 9.73 15.45
CA ALA A 264 -27.88 9.80 16.31
C ALA A 264 -27.83 8.71 17.40
N ALA A 265 -28.25 9.07 18.62
CA ALA A 265 -28.17 8.18 19.79
C ALA A 265 -29.00 6.91 19.60
N GLY A 266 -28.44 5.76 20.00
CA GLY A 266 -29.11 4.46 19.96
C GLY A 266 -29.00 3.70 18.62
N ASN A 267 -28.51 4.31 17.54
CA ASN A 267 -28.41 3.69 16.22
C ASN A 267 -27.19 2.76 16.06
N THR A 268 -27.11 1.72 16.90
CA THR A 268 -26.01 0.75 16.98
C THR A 268 -25.73 0.02 15.67
N GLU A 269 -26.77 -0.38 14.93
CA GLU A 269 -26.62 -1.07 13.64
C GLU A 269 -26.00 -0.18 12.55
N HIS A 270 -26.27 1.13 12.56
CA HIS A 270 -25.65 2.08 11.63
C HIS A 270 -24.16 2.27 11.96
N VAL A 271 -23.81 2.37 13.26
CA VAL A 271 -22.41 2.40 13.73
C VAL A 271 -21.67 1.12 13.34
N LYS A 272 -22.30 -0.05 13.50
CA LYS A 272 -21.76 -1.37 13.14
C LYS A 272 -21.52 -1.47 11.63
N LYS A 273 -22.47 -1.03 10.80
CA LYS A 273 -22.33 -0.98 9.34
C LYS A 273 -21.17 -0.08 8.91
N ILE A 274 -21.02 1.11 9.50
CA ILE A 274 -19.89 1.99 9.20
C ILE A 274 -18.57 1.39 9.67
N LYS A 275 -18.49 0.81 10.87
CA LYS A 275 -17.26 0.14 11.34
C LYS A 275 -16.83 -0.98 10.38
N ALA A 276 -17.78 -1.76 9.86
CA ALA A 276 -17.51 -2.77 8.83
C ALA A 276 -16.98 -2.15 7.52
N MET A 277 -17.62 -1.08 7.03
CA MET A 277 -17.16 -0.37 5.82
C MET A 277 -15.78 0.31 6.00
N CYS A 278 -15.47 0.83 7.20
CA CYS A 278 -14.14 1.36 7.51
C CYS A 278 -13.08 0.23 7.54
N ALA A 279 -13.42 -0.94 8.08
CA ALA A 279 -12.53 -2.10 8.04
C ALA A 279 -12.25 -2.55 6.59
N GLU A 280 -13.29 -2.64 5.76
CA GLU A 280 -13.19 -2.91 4.32
C GLU A 280 -12.31 -1.87 3.60
N ALA A 281 -12.52 -0.57 3.88
CA ALA A 281 -11.73 0.54 3.36
C ALA A 281 -10.24 0.48 3.78
N HIS A 282 -9.94 -0.03 4.98
CA HIS A 282 -8.57 -0.25 5.44
C HIS A 282 -7.91 -1.48 4.80
N LEU A 283 -8.68 -2.51 4.44
CA LEU A 283 -8.19 -3.69 3.71
C LEU A 283 -7.89 -3.36 2.23
N ALA A 284 -8.67 -2.48 1.60
CA ALA A 284 -8.49 -2.02 0.22
C ALA A 284 -7.29 -1.05 0.04
N LYS A 285 -6.09 -1.44 0.49
CA LYS A 285 -4.91 -0.54 0.62
C LYS A 285 -4.65 0.31 -0.64
N ASP A 286 -4.52 -0.33 -1.80
CA ASP A 286 -4.00 0.31 -3.02
C ASP A 286 -5.11 0.73 -4.00
N LYS A 287 -6.36 0.31 -3.74
CA LYS A 287 -7.53 0.55 -4.61
C LYS A 287 -8.73 1.09 -3.83
N LYS A 288 -8.52 2.06 -2.93
CA LYS A 288 -9.63 2.70 -2.21
C LYS A 288 -10.53 3.44 -3.17
N THR A 289 -11.82 3.11 -3.17
CA THR A 289 -12.83 3.90 -3.89
C THR A 289 -12.96 5.28 -3.25
N ASP A 290 -13.43 6.29 -3.99
CA ASP A 290 -13.62 7.63 -3.42
C ASP A 290 -14.66 7.63 -2.28
N LEU A 291 -15.60 6.69 -2.31
CA LEU A 291 -16.53 6.41 -1.23
C LEU A 291 -15.82 5.95 0.05
N GLN A 292 -14.84 5.05 -0.08
CA GLN A 292 -14.00 4.58 1.04
C GLN A 292 -13.05 5.67 1.55
N LYS A 293 -12.43 6.46 0.65
CA LYS A 293 -11.62 7.63 1.02
C LYS A 293 -12.45 8.64 1.82
N TYR A 294 -13.63 8.99 1.32
CA TYR A 294 -14.57 9.92 1.96
C TYR A 294 -15.00 9.43 3.33
N LEU A 295 -15.37 8.15 3.45
CA LEU A 295 -15.76 7.53 4.72
C LEU A 295 -14.66 7.64 5.77
N LEU A 296 -13.41 7.29 5.42
CA LEU A 296 -12.28 7.34 6.34
C LEU A 296 -11.91 8.77 6.79
N VAL A 297 -12.20 9.79 5.98
CA VAL A 297 -11.97 11.20 6.32
C VAL A 297 -13.10 11.79 7.18
N LYS A 298 -14.35 11.41 6.91
CA LYS A 298 -15.54 12.02 7.55
C LYS A 298 -16.02 11.28 8.78
N TRP A 299 -15.78 9.98 8.90
CA TRP A 299 -16.25 9.20 10.05
C TRP A 299 -15.53 9.58 11.33
N LYS A 300 -16.30 9.92 12.36
CA LYS A 300 -15.84 10.08 13.75
C LYS A 300 -16.71 9.17 14.63
N THR A 301 -16.08 8.44 15.55
CA THR A 301 -16.82 7.60 16.50
C THR A 301 -17.72 8.48 17.38
N PRO A 302 -19.05 8.29 17.40
CA PRO A 302 -19.97 9.14 18.15
C PRO A 302 -19.68 9.10 19.66
N GLU A 303 -19.86 10.23 20.35
CA GLU A 303 -19.59 10.32 21.80
C GLU A 303 -20.50 9.37 22.61
N TRP A 304 -21.76 9.18 22.20
CA TRP A 304 -22.67 8.25 22.88
C TRP A 304 -22.22 6.78 22.79
N VAL A 305 -21.45 6.41 21.75
CA VAL A 305 -20.83 5.07 21.63
C VAL A 305 -19.67 4.91 22.61
N LYS A 306 -19.00 6.00 23.00
CA LYS A 306 -17.96 6.00 24.04
C LYS A 306 -18.57 6.01 25.45
N GLY A 307 -19.72 6.66 25.60
CA GLY A 307 -20.41 6.88 26.88
C GLY A 307 -21.22 5.71 27.43
N ALA A 308 -21.42 4.62 26.68
CA ALA A 308 -22.10 3.41 27.15
C ALA A 308 -21.23 2.54 28.10
N GLN A 309 -20.31 3.15 28.84
CA GLN A 309 -19.65 2.49 29.97
C GLN A 309 -20.61 2.49 31.16
N THR A 310 -20.68 1.36 31.85
CA THR A 310 -21.68 1.06 32.89
C THR A 310 -21.75 2.17 33.96
N PRO A 311 -22.93 2.76 34.24
CA PRO A 311 -23.07 3.75 35.29
C PRO A 311 -22.80 3.10 36.65
N GLY A 312 -21.60 3.31 37.18
CA GLY A 312 -21.08 2.62 38.37
C GLY A 312 -19.59 2.25 38.27
N ALA A 313 -19.02 2.22 37.06
CA ALA A 313 -17.56 2.16 36.92
C ALA A 313 -16.94 3.50 37.38
N ALA A 314 -16.11 3.46 38.43
CA ALA A 314 -15.48 4.64 39.01
C ALA A 314 -14.73 5.46 37.94
N VAL A 315 -14.96 6.78 37.94
CA VAL A 315 -14.54 7.78 36.94
C VAL A 315 -13.24 7.38 36.22
N SER A 316 -13.40 6.64 35.12
CA SER A 316 -12.27 6.22 34.29
C SER A 316 -11.66 7.45 33.67
N ALA A 317 -10.37 7.70 33.94
CA ALA A 317 -9.65 8.84 33.39
C ALA A 317 -9.89 8.94 31.87
N PRO A 318 -10.12 10.16 31.33
CA PRO A 318 -10.51 10.32 29.93
C PRO A 318 -9.53 9.61 29.01
N LEU A 319 -10.07 8.76 28.13
CA LEU A 319 -9.26 7.91 27.25
C LEU A 319 -8.22 8.77 26.51
N PRO A 320 -6.93 8.39 26.53
CA PRO A 320 -5.87 9.21 25.97
C PRO A 320 -6.12 9.43 24.49
N LEU A 321 -6.22 10.70 24.11
CA LEU A 321 -6.29 11.12 22.70
C LEU A 321 -5.04 10.62 21.97
N ASN A 322 -5.19 10.31 20.68
CA ASN A 322 -4.08 9.89 19.83
C ASN A 322 -3.01 11.00 19.78
N PRO A 323 -1.79 10.79 20.32
CA PRO A 323 -0.79 11.84 20.40
C PRO A 323 -0.32 12.30 19.02
N ARG A 324 0.09 13.55 18.93
CA ARG A 324 0.71 14.15 17.74
C ARG A 324 2.16 13.69 17.58
N SER A 325 2.75 13.94 16.42
CA SER A 325 4.15 13.57 16.11
C SER A 325 5.19 14.34 16.95
N ASP A 326 4.84 15.55 17.36
CA ASP A 326 5.59 16.49 18.20
C ASP A 326 5.44 16.22 19.71
N ASP A 327 4.35 15.56 20.13
CA ASP A 327 4.14 15.16 21.53
C ASP A 327 5.29 14.30 22.09
N PRO A 328 5.57 14.42 23.41
CA PRO A 328 6.69 13.73 24.04
C PRO A 328 6.45 12.21 24.18
N PRO A 329 7.52 11.40 24.33
CA PRO A 329 7.44 9.94 24.43
C PRO A 329 6.47 9.41 25.51
N GLU A 330 6.29 10.14 26.60
CA GLU A 330 5.43 9.79 27.74
C GLU A 330 3.95 9.74 27.34
N SER A 331 3.50 10.69 26.52
CA SER A 331 2.13 10.71 25.96
C SER A 331 1.87 9.47 25.08
N TRP A 332 2.89 9.03 24.33
CA TRP A 332 2.84 7.81 23.53
C TRP A 332 2.85 6.54 24.40
N VAL A 333 3.59 6.51 25.51
CA VAL A 333 3.53 5.40 26.49
C VAL A 333 2.13 5.28 27.09
N ALA A 334 1.53 6.39 27.52
CA ALA A 334 0.17 6.42 28.07
C ALA A 334 -0.86 5.93 27.04
N TYR A 335 -0.77 6.40 25.80
CA TYR A 335 -1.63 5.95 24.70
C TYR A 335 -1.50 4.44 24.43
N TYR A 336 -0.28 3.92 24.24
CA TYR A 336 -0.08 2.50 23.91
C TYR A 336 -0.26 1.54 25.10
N ALA A 337 -0.28 2.04 26.33
CA ALA A 337 -0.73 1.26 27.50
C ALA A 337 -2.23 0.95 27.40
N VAL A 338 -3.05 1.89 26.93
CA VAL A 338 -4.49 1.71 26.69
C VAL A 338 -4.79 0.99 25.37
N TYR A 339 -3.97 1.22 24.33
CA TYR A 339 -4.17 0.66 22.99
C TYR A 339 -3.05 -0.32 22.59
N PRO A 340 -2.99 -1.52 23.22
CA PRO A 340 -1.87 -2.44 23.08
C PRO A 340 -1.67 -3.00 21.67
N ALA A 341 -2.74 -3.12 20.88
CA ALA A 341 -2.70 -3.59 19.49
C ALA A 341 -2.11 -2.57 18.51
N SER A 342 -2.01 -1.29 18.89
CA SER A 342 -1.42 -0.22 18.08
C SER A 342 0.08 -0.04 18.31
N LEU A 343 0.68 -0.81 19.22
CA LEU A 343 2.08 -0.71 19.61
C LEU A 343 3.02 -0.95 18.39
N PRO A 344 3.98 -0.05 18.11
CA PRO A 344 4.87 -0.23 16.97
C PRO A 344 5.88 -1.35 17.23
N ALA A 345 6.28 -2.05 16.16
CA ALA A 345 7.31 -3.09 16.22
C ALA A 345 8.62 -2.57 16.85
N GLY A 346 9.31 -3.45 17.57
CA GLY A 346 10.53 -3.16 18.34
C GLY A 346 10.29 -2.64 19.76
N VAL A 347 9.07 -2.20 20.10
CA VAL A 347 8.78 -1.71 21.46
C VAL A 347 8.45 -2.87 22.39
N ARG A 348 9.33 -3.11 23.36
CA ARG A 348 9.13 -4.14 24.38
C ARG A 348 8.21 -3.62 25.48
N ARG A 349 7.62 -4.56 26.23
CA ARG A 349 6.90 -4.26 27.47
C ARG A 349 7.81 -4.43 28.69
N ASP A 350 7.44 -3.77 29.78
CA ASP A 350 8.00 -4.01 31.11
C ASP A 350 7.26 -5.15 31.83
N ALA A 351 7.63 -5.43 33.09
CA ALA A 351 6.99 -6.46 33.91
C ALA A 351 5.52 -6.14 34.27
N HIS A 352 5.09 -4.89 34.10
CA HIS A 352 3.70 -4.43 34.31
C HIS A 352 2.90 -4.39 33.00
N GLY A 353 3.47 -4.91 31.90
CA GLY A 353 2.86 -4.89 30.58
C GLY A 353 2.83 -3.51 29.91
N LYS A 354 3.45 -2.47 30.49
CA LYS A 354 3.50 -1.12 29.91
C LYS A 354 4.59 -1.03 28.83
N PRO A 355 4.43 -0.18 27.79
CA PRO A 355 5.48 0.07 26.81
C PRO A 355 6.75 0.65 27.47
N ARG A 356 7.93 0.13 27.13
CA ARG A 356 9.20 0.70 27.60
C ARG A 356 9.43 2.10 27.00
N LEU A 357 9.66 3.09 27.86
CA LEU A 357 9.87 4.49 27.47
C LEU A 357 11.07 4.68 26.52
N SER A 358 12.18 3.96 26.75
CA SER A 358 13.38 3.98 25.87
C SER A 358 13.07 3.58 24.44
N ASP A 359 12.26 2.52 24.28
CA ASP A 359 11.95 1.95 22.98
C ASP A 359 10.90 2.82 22.25
N ILE A 360 10.01 3.47 23.01
CA ILE A 360 9.10 4.50 22.47
C ILE A 360 9.89 5.75 22.03
N SER A 361 10.85 6.22 22.83
CA SER A 361 11.75 7.32 22.46
C SER A 361 12.48 7.01 21.14
N ALA A 362 13.15 5.86 21.04
CA ALA A 362 13.78 5.38 19.81
C ALA A 362 12.79 5.34 18.62
N SER A 363 11.59 4.77 18.84
CA SER A 363 10.54 4.74 17.82
C SER A 363 10.11 6.15 17.36
N ARG A 364 10.06 7.15 18.26
CA ARG A 364 9.72 8.54 17.90
C ARG A 364 10.86 9.26 17.19
N VAL A 365 12.12 9.07 17.61
CA VAL A 365 13.31 9.59 16.90
C VAL A 365 13.28 9.11 15.44
N VAL A 366 13.17 7.81 15.21
CA VAL A 366 13.12 7.25 13.85
C VAL A 366 11.88 7.71 13.08
N ALA A 367 10.73 7.89 13.75
CA ALA A 367 9.52 8.39 13.11
C ALA A 367 9.59 9.86 12.68
N ARG A 368 10.45 10.68 13.31
CA ARG A 368 10.68 12.09 12.95
C ARG A 368 11.80 12.28 11.91
N LEU A 369 12.78 11.37 11.84
CA LEU A 369 13.90 11.42 10.89
C LEU A 369 13.62 10.73 9.55
N ARG A 370 12.53 9.95 9.42
CA ARG A 370 12.16 9.28 8.16
C ARG A 370 11.84 10.28 7.04
N PRO A 371 12.00 9.89 5.75
CA PRO A 371 11.56 10.69 4.61
C PRO A 371 10.06 11.06 4.69
N GLU A 372 9.71 12.21 4.12
CA GLU A 372 8.32 12.65 4.00
C GLU A 372 7.53 11.81 2.98
N VAL A 373 6.19 11.83 3.07
CA VAL A 373 5.31 11.16 2.11
C VAL A 373 4.75 12.20 1.16
N VAL A 374 5.16 12.14 -0.09
CA VAL A 374 4.51 12.88 -1.17
C VAL A 374 3.21 12.16 -1.49
N MET A 375 2.08 12.83 -1.25
CA MET A 375 0.75 12.27 -1.48
C MET A 375 0.55 11.97 -2.98
N GLY A 376 0.27 10.71 -3.30
CA GLY A 376 0.10 10.23 -4.68
C GLY A 376 1.31 9.47 -5.25
N ASP A 377 2.49 9.61 -4.63
CA ASP A 377 3.67 8.82 -5.03
C ASP A 377 3.71 7.48 -4.28
N SER A 378 3.62 6.37 -5.03
CA SER A 378 3.80 5.02 -4.51
C SER A 378 5.21 4.75 -3.97
N ASN A 379 6.22 5.38 -4.55
CA ASN A 379 7.62 5.15 -4.21
C ASN A 379 7.94 5.72 -2.82
N SER A 380 7.32 6.84 -2.41
CA SER A 380 7.45 7.42 -1.08
C SER A 380 7.20 6.43 0.07
N THR A 381 6.27 5.48 -0.11
CA THR A 381 5.98 4.45 0.89
C THR A 381 7.07 3.38 0.93
N ALA A 382 7.56 2.94 -0.24
CA ALA A 382 8.68 2.00 -0.34
C ALA A 382 9.97 2.62 0.24
N THR A 383 10.26 3.87 -0.11
CA THR A 383 11.38 4.69 0.37
C THR A 383 11.39 4.77 1.90
N ARG A 384 10.23 5.01 2.53
CA ARG A 384 10.11 5.01 4.00
C ARG A 384 10.29 3.64 4.65
N ASN A 385 9.92 2.56 3.97
CA ASN A 385 10.14 1.19 4.47
C ASN A 385 11.64 0.85 4.39
N ALA A 386 12.28 1.09 3.23
CA ALA A 386 13.72 0.93 3.04
C ALA A 386 14.52 1.74 4.06
N PHE A 387 14.15 3.01 4.32
CA PHE A 387 14.77 3.81 5.37
C PHE A 387 14.66 3.15 6.75
N LYS A 388 13.47 2.65 7.12
CA LYS A 388 13.26 2.00 8.41
C LYS A 388 14.06 0.69 8.52
N GLU A 389 14.12 -0.10 7.45
CA GLU A 389 14.89 -1.35 7.41
C GLU A 389 16.39 -1.08 7.54
N THR A 390 16.91 -0.08 6.83
CA THR A 390 18.32 0.32 6.93
C THR A 390 18.67 0.91 8.30
N VAL A 391 17.77 1.69 8.92
CA VAL A 391 17.92 2.14 10.32
C VAL A 391 17.96 0.96 11.30
N VAL A 392 17.06 -0.03 11.14
CA VAL A 392 17.04 -1.23 11.99
C VAL A 392 18.32 -2.06 11.80
N ARG A 393 18.81 -2.21 10.57
CA ARG A 393 20.08 -2.88 10.25
C ARG A 393 21.29 -2.16 10.86
N LEU A 394 21.31 -0.82 10.81
CA LEU A 394 22.39 0.02 11.34
C LEU A 394 22.51 -0.09 12.86
N PHE A 395 21.39 -0.03 13.60
CA PHE A 395 21.43 -0.03 15.07
C PHE A 395 21.29 -1.43 15.71
N SER A 396 20.89 -2.47 14.96
CA SER A 396 20.84 -3.82 15.53
C SER A 396 22.24 -4.36 15.86
N ILE A 397 23.24 -4.02 15.04
CA ILE A 397 24.65 -4.36 15.21
C ILE A 397 25.32 -3.33 16.14
N ARG A 398 25.79 -3.81 17.30
CA ARG A 398 26.50 -3.00 18.30
C ARG A 398 27.76 -2.36 17.70
N HIS A 399 28.02 -1.09 18.00
CA HIS A 399 29.12 -0.26 17.48
C HIS A 399 29.10 0.01 15.96
N SER A 400 28.11 -0.49 15.20
CA SER A 400 28.08 -0.25 13.74
C SER A 400 27.88 1.23 13.40
N TYR A 401 27.07 1.95 14.18
CA TYR A 401 26.91 3.41 14.03
C TYR A 401 28.24 4.16 14.20
N GLU A 402 28.99 3.84 15.25
CA GLU A 402 30.32 4.40 15.53
C GLU A 402 31.33 4.10 14.42
N GLN A 403 31.32 2.87 13.89
CA GLN A 403 32.16 2.48 12.75
C GLN A 403 31.85 3.28 11.49
N TYR A 404 30.57 3.43 11.12
CA TYR A 404 30.18 4.23 9.95
C TYR A 404 30.52 5.71 10.10
N LEU A 405 30.39 6.30 11.30
CA LEU A 405 30.83 7.69 11.54
C LEU A 405 32.36 7.84 11.44
N SER A 406 33.11 6.87 11.93
CA SER A 406 34.57 6.84 11.83
C SER A 406 35.04 6.75 10.38
N TRP A 407 34.46 5.83 9.58
CA TRP A 407 34.78 5.69 8.15
C TRP A 407 34.39 6.92 7.33
N ALA A 408 33.24 7.54 7.61
CA ALA A 408 32.79 8.76 6.93
C ALA A 408 33.47 10.05 7.42
N GLY A 409 34.33 9.99 8.45
CA GLY A 409 34.93 11.17 9.09
C GLY A 409 33.92 12.15 9.69
N ALA A 410 32.76 11.65 10.13
CA ALA A 410 31.60 12.47 10.48
C ALA A 410 31.48 12.71 11.99
N ALA A 411 31.48 13.99 12.39
CA ALA A 411 31.21 14.39 13.77
C ALA A 411 29.70 14.46 14.09
N VAL A 412 29.34 14.16 15.33
CA VAL A 412 27.97 14.34 15.84
C VAL A 412 27.72 15.82 16.17
N ALA A 413 26.58 16.36 15.73
CA ALA A 413 26.17 17.72 16.04
C ALA A 413 25.89 17.90 17.55
N ALA A 414 26.29 19.04 18.11
CA ALA A 414 26.17 19.31 19.55
C ALA A 414 24.71 19.46 20.04
N ALA A 415 23.78 19.82 19.14
CA ALA A 415 22.36 19.98 19.44
C ALA A 415 21.52 18.96 18.68
N ILE A 416 20.53 18.38 19.35
CA ILE A 416 19.58 17.45 18.74
C ILE A 416 18.58 18.24 17.89
N THR A 417 18.49 17.93 16.59
CA THR A 417 17.48 18.50 15.69
C THR A 417 16.82 17.40 14.89
N PHE A 418 15.49 17.42 14.78
CA PHE A 418 14.74 16.41 14.04
C PHE A 418 14.40 16.94 12.65
N LYS A 419 15.22 16.60 11.64
CA LYS A 419 14.97 16.91 10.23
C LYS A 419 14.70 15.61 9.47
N PRO A 420 13.65 15.51 8.65
CA PRO A 420 13.46 14.36 7.76
C PRO A 420 14.66 14.10 6.86
N PHE A 421 14.92 12.82 6.56
CA PHE A 421 15.92 12.43 5.56
C PHE A 421 15.46 12.85 4.16
N ALA A 422 16.21 13.78 3.56
CA ALA A 422 15.88 14.43 2.28
C ALA A 422 16.66 13.88 1.07
N GLY A 423 17.36 12.75 1.22
CA GLY A 423 18.08 12.10 0.12
C GLY A 423 17.16 11.28 -0.79
N PRO A 424 17.55 11.06 -2.06
CA PRO A 424 16.79 10.20 -2.99
C PRO A 424 16.81 8.74 -2.54
N PRO A 425 15.91 7.86 -3.03
CA PRO A 425 15.77 6.49 -2.54
C PRO A 425 17.06 5.65 -2.57
N GLU A 426 17.91 5.87 -3.57
CA GLU A 426 19.19 5.18 -3.78
C GLU A 426 20.24 5.59 -2.74
N SER A 427 20.07 6.76 -2.11
CA SER A 427 20.95 7.25 -1.04
C SER A 427 20.66 6.62 0.33
N ILE A 428 19.66 5.74 0.44
CA ILE A 428 19.27 5.07 1.70
C ILE A 428 20.25 3.93 2.01
N THR A 429 21.47 4.30 2.38
CA THR A 429 22.54 3.40 2.81
C THR A 429 22.79 3.53 4.33
N PRO A 430 23.34 2.50 5.01
CA PRO A 430 23.67 2.58 6.43
C PRO A 430 24.59 3.76 6.76
N GLU A 431 25.55 4.05 5.89
CA GLU A 431 26.50 5.17 6.01
C GLU A 431 25.80 6.53 5.92
N ASN A 432 25.00 6.77 4.88
CA ASN A 432 24.27 8.03 4.72
C ASN A 432 23.26 8.26 5.85
N ILE A 433 22.61 7.20 6.34
CA ILE A 433 21.73 7.26 7.52
C ILE A 433 22.54 7.56 8.78
N ALA A 434 23.71 6.93 8.99
CA ALA A 434 24.57 7.24 10.14
C ALA A 434 24.99 8.72 10.14
N VAL A 435 25.50 9.23 9.01
CA VAL A 435 25.88 10.64 8.84
C VAL A 435 24.68 11.57 9.06
N HIS A 436 23.49 11.21 8.59
CA HIS A 436 22.28 11.99 8.83
C HIS A 436 21.86 12.02 10.31
N PHE A 437 21.91 10.88 11.02
CA PHE A 437 21.62 10.81 12.46
C PHE A 437 22.65 11.61 13.28
N ALA A 438 23.93 11.59 12.89
CA ALA A 438 24.96 12.41 13.53
C ALA A 438 24.73 13.91 13.29
N ARG A 439 24.37 14.33 12.07
CA ARG A 439 23.94 15.71 11.76
C ARG A 439 22.70 16.14 12.54
N CYS A 440 21.85 15.19 12.92
CA CYS A 440 20.67 15.41 13.77
C CYS A 440 20.98 15.36 15.28
N GLY A 441 22.26 15.24 15.68
CA GLY A 441 22.70 15.26 17.07
C GLY A 441 22.49 13.95 17.84
N ILE A 442 22.28 12.82 17.16
CA ILE A 442 22.17 11.52 17.81
C ILE A 442 23.58 11.03 18.20
N SER A 443 23.91 11.08 19.48
CA SER A 443 25.20 10.61 20.00
C SER A 443 25.35 9.09 19.97
N ILE A 444 26.60 8.60 19.94
CA ILE A 444 26.92 7.16 19.98
C ILE A 444 26.33 6.51 21.23
N ALA A 445 26.48 7.15 22.40
CA ALA A 445 25.90 6.67 23.64
C ALA A 445 24.37 6.54 23.55
N ARG A 446 23.67 7.48 22.89
CA ARG A 446 22.23 7.43 22.68
C ARG A 446 21.81 6.34 21.68
N ALA A 447 22.58 6.19 20.60
CA ALA A 447 22.40 5.11 19.63
C ALA A 447 22.47 3.72 20.30
N GLU A 448 23.48 3.47 21.13
CA GLU A 448 23.68 2.18 21.79
C GLU A 448 22.67 1.90 22.93
N SER A 449 22.23 2.93 23.67
CA SER A 449 21.35 2.78 24.84
C SER A 449 19.85 2.82 24.51
N GLU A 450 19.41 3.68 23.57
CA GLU A 450 17.99 3.79 23.17
C GLU A 450 17.70 3.04 21.87
N LEU A 451 18.42 3.35 20.78
CA LEU A 451 18.06 2.86 19.44
C LEU A 451 18.43 1.39 19.23
N GLY A 452 19.59 0.95 19.71
CA GLY A 452 20.08 -0.41 19.52
C GLY A 452 19.18 -1.51 20.10
N PRO A 453 18.72 -1.41 21.37
CA PRO A 453 17.80 -2.38 21.95
C PRO A 453 16.46 -2.46 21.21
N TRP A 454 15.92 -1.33 20.75
CA TRP A 454 14.70 -1.28 19.94
C TRP A 454 14.91 -1.89 18.54
N ALA A 455 16.05 -1.60 17.89
CA ALA A 455 16.38 -2.12 16.57
C ALA A 455 16.59 -3.64 16.58
N ARG A 456 17.27 -4.18 17.60
CA ARG A 456 17.41 -5.65 17.79
C ARG A 456 16.06 -6.34 17.96
N GLU A 457 15.12 -5.73 18.65
CA GLU A 457 13.77 -6.28 18.79
C GLU A 457 12.96 -6.18 17.48
N CYS A 458 13.11 -5.10 16.69
CA CYS A 458 12.54 -5.01 15.34
C CYS A 458 13.04 -6.17 14.45
N ASP A 459 14.36 -6.36 14.38
CA ASP A 459 15.01 -7.42 13.58
C ASP A 459 14.54 -8.82 14.00
N ARG A 460 14.48 -9.07 15.33
CA ARG A 460 13.95 -10.33 15.89
C ARG A 460 12.50 -10.60 15.45
N ILE A 461 11.62 -9.60 15.52
CA ILE A 461 10.21 -9.72 15.11
C ILE A 461 10.09 -9.94 13.60
N TRP A 462 10.92 -9.29 12.79
CA TRP A 462 10.91 -9.46 11.33
C TRP A 462 11.38 -10.85 10.91
N LYS A 463 12.49 -11.34 11.47
CA LYS A 463 12.98 -12.71 11.25
C LYS A 463 11.95 -13.77 11.67
N ALA A 464 11.32 -13.60 12.83
CA ALA A 464 10.25 -14.50 13.27
C ALA A 464 9.04 -14.51 12.32
N LYS A 465 8.70 -13.36 11.72
CA LYS A 465 7.63 -13.27 10.71
C LYS A 465 8.00 -13.89 9.37
N ALA A 466 9.26 -13.75 8.93
CA ALA A 466 9.76 -14.41 7.72
C ALA A 466 9.69 -15.93 7.86
N LEU A 467 10.24 -16.48 8.94
CA LEU A 467 10.18 -17.92 9.25
C LEU A 467 8.73 -18.45 9.36
N ALA A 468 7.82 -17.67 9.93
CA ALA A 468 6.40 -18.04 10.01
C ALA A 468 5.70 -18.02 8.63
N ALA A 469 6.10 -17.11 7.73
CA ALA A 469 5.57 -17.07 6.37
C ALA A 469 6.11 -18.23 5.51
N GLU A 470 7.39 -18.59 5.68
CA GLU A 470 8.00 -19.77 5.05
C GLU A 470 7.34 -21.08 5.53
N ALA A 471 7.06 -21.20 6.84
CA ALA A 471 6.42 -22.38 7.41
C ALA A 471 4.92 -22.50 7.09
N GLY A 472 4.22 -21.39 6.86
CA GLY A 472 2.79 -21.35 6.51
C GLY A 472 2.48 -21.36 5.01
N GLY A 473 3.50 -21.50 4.17
CA GLY A 473 3.40 -21.60 2.70
C GLY A 473 3.48 -23.03 2.16
N ALA A 474 3.47 -24.03 3.04
CA ALA A 474 3.41 -25.46 2.75
C ALA A 474 2.02 -26.03 3.10
#